data_AF-A0A494YA98-F1
#
_entry.id   AF-A0A494YA98-F1
#
_cell.length_a   1.000
_cell.length_b   1.000
_cell.length_c   1.000
_cell.angle_alpha   90.00
_cell.angle_beta   90.00
_cell.angle_gamma   90.00
#
_symmetry.space_group_name_H-M   'P 1'
#
loop_
_entity.id
_entity.type
_entity.pdbx_description
1 polymer ?
#
loop_
_entity_poly.entity_id
_entity_poly.type
_entity_poly.pdbx_seq_one_letter_code
_entity_poly.pdbx_strand_id
1 'polypeptide(L)'
;MASARGTTSRCIRTPRGQQRSIRRDEARSRLLDVAGSRPSPSPSELRHKIPTYYMWLYRNDRAWLDERMLELPRGRRAEKRRVDWIARDIALARAIRSAAQAIRASEDVPIRISLSELGRRTGRSSWLEKQRAKLPICSILLQDVLETVAEFQARRLQWWERHLRDKEGLSPAPSKLHRVAGIPTRRRASEADSFSRH
;
A
#
# COMPACT_ATOMS: atom_id res chain seq x y z
N MET A 1 -62.91 -43.99 -6.67
CA MET A 1 -62.88 -42.64 -7.27
C MET A 1 -62.78 -41.60 -6.17
N ALA A 2 -62.06 -40.52 -6.46
CA ALA A 2 -61.94 -39.23 -5.75
C ALA A 2 -61.10 -39.18 -4.45
N SER A 3 -59.88 -38.68 -4.66
CA SER A 3 -58.94 -38.10 -3.70
C SER A 3 -59.30 -36.65 -3.33
N ALA A 4 -58.48 -36.07 -2.45
CA ALA A 4 -58.33 -34.67 -2.03
C ALA A 4 -59.19 -34.26 -0.81
N ARG A 5 -58.59 -33.67 0.23
CA ARG A 5 -57.89 -32.37 0.17
C ARG A 5 -56.78 -32.24 1.22
N GLY A 6 -55.59 -31.87 0.75
CA GLY A 6 -54.50 -31.36 1.59
C GLY A 6 -54.71 -29.89 1.93
N THR A 7 -54.57 -29.55 3.20
CA THR A 7 -54.68 -28.19 3.74
C THR A 7 -53.37 -27.44 3.53
N THR A 8 -53.35 -26.42 2.67
CA THR A 8 -52.19 -25.54 2.49
C THR A 8 -52.08 -24.56 3.66
N SER A 9 -50.95 -24.60 4.38
CA SER A 9 -50.58 -23.65 5.42
C SER A 9 -50.46 -22.22 4.87
N ARG A 10 -51.27 -21.30 5.41
CA ARG A 10 -51.29 -19.87 5.06
C ARG A 10 -50.21 -19.14 5.85
N CYS A 11 -49.12 -18.74 5.20
CA CYS A 11 -48.10 -17.88 5.82
C CYS A 11 -48.68 -16.48 6.11
N ILE A 12 -48.94 -16.19 7.39
CA ILE A 12 -49.32 -14.85 7.86
C ILE A 12 -48.07 -13.97 7.79
N ARG A 13 -48.04 -12.98 6.88
CA ARG A 13 -46.96 -11.97 6.83
C ARG A 13 -47.24 -10.89 7.87
N THR A 14 -46.27 -10.64 8.76
CA THR A 14 -46.35 -9.64 9.82
C THR A 14 -46.45 -8.21 9.24
N PRO A 15 -47.31 -7.32 9.76
CA PRO A 15 -47.38 -5.92 9.33
C PRO A 15 -46.05 -5.19 9.50
N ARG A 16 -45.70 -4.28 8.57
CA ARG A 16 -44.41 -3.55 8.55
C ARG A 16 -44.08 -2.81 9.85
N GLY A 17 -45.09 -2.29 10.56
CA GLY A 17 -44.91 -1.61 11.85
C GLY A 17 -44.51 -2.58 12.97
N GLN A 18 -45.13 -3.76 13.01
CA GLN A 18 -44.83 -4.80 13.99
C GLN A 18 -43.44 -5.42 13.73
N GLN A 19 -43.06 -5.57 12.46
CA GLN A 19 -41.73 -6.03 12.07
C GLN A 19 -40.61 -5.06 12.50
N ARG A 20 -40.88 -3.75 12.53
CA ARG A 20 -39.93 -2.74 13.02
C ARG A 20 -39.75 -2.79 14.53
N SER A 21 -40.83 -3.01 15.30
CA SER A 21 -40.74 -3.19 16.76
C SER A 21 -39.90 -4.41 17.12
N ILE A 22 -40.21 -5.56 16.51
CA ILE A 22 -39.49 -6.82 16.77
C ILE A 22 -37.99 -6.64 16.51
N ARG A 23 -37.63 -6.05 15.36
CA ARG A 23 -36.23 -5.83 15.00
C ARG A 23 -35.52 -4.83 15.90
N ARG A 24 -36.25 -3.83 16.43
CA ARG A 24 -35.71 -2.90 17.44
C ARG A 24 -35.37 -3.65 18.71
N ASP A 25 -36.29 -4.46 19.20
CA ASP A 25 -36.15 -5.16 20.47
C ASP A 25 -35.04 -6.23 20.38
N GLU A 26 -34.94 -6.94 19.23
CA GLU A 26 -33.81 -7.81 18.90
C GLU A 26 -32.47 -7.07 18.91
N ALA A 27 -32.40 -5.91 18.25
CA ALA A 27 -31.16 -5.13 18.17
C ALA A 27 -30.75 -4.56 19.53
N ARG A 28 -31.71 -4.09 20.34
CA ARG A 28 -31.48 -3.63 21.71
C ARG A 28 -30.98 -4.77 22.60
N SER A 29 -31.64 -5.93 22.54
CA SER A 29 -31.24 -7.12 23.29
C SER A 29 -29.81 -7.53 22.97
N ARG A 30 -29.46 -7.58 21.68
CA ARG A 30 -28.10 -7.94 21.26
C ARG A 30 -27.04 -6.93 21.68
N LEU A 31 -27.38 -5.64 21.72
CA LEU A 31 -26.48 -4.61 22.24
C LEU A 31 -26.23 -4.77 23.74
N LEU A 32 -27.29 -4.99 24.53
CA LEU A 32 -27.19 -5.16 25.98
C LEU A 32 -26.40 -6.42 26.35
N ASP A 33 -26.62 -7.53 25.66
CA ASP A 33 -25.86 -8.77 25.81
C ASP A 33 -24.35 -8.55 25.64
N VAL A 34 -23.95 -7.86 24.55
CA VAL A 34 -22.53 -7.57 24.29
C VAL A 34 -21.97 -6.55 25.27
N ALA A 35 -22.74 -5.53 25.66
CA ALA A 35 -22.34 -4.52 26.63
C ALA A 35 -22.09 -5.11 28.03
N GLY A 36 -22.87 -6.12 28.43
CA GLY A 36 -22.77 -6.81 29.71
C GLY A 36 -21.65 -7.86 29.81
N SER A 37 -20.96 -8.17 28.70
CA SER A 37 -19.82 -9.11 28.73
C SER A 37 -18.68 -8.60 29.61
N ARG A 38 -17.91 -9.51 30.24
CA ARG A 38 -16.72 -9.17 31.03
C ARG A 38 -15.45 -9.67 30.32
N PRO A 39 -14.48 -8.80 29.99
CA PRO A 39 -14.47 -7.34 30.23
C PRO A 39 -15.48 -6.58 29.33
N SER A 40 -16.06 -5.50 29.87
CA SER A 40 -17.03 -4.68 29.14
C SER A 40 -16.37 -3.98 27.95
N PRO A 41 -16.95 -4.07 26.74
CA PRO A 41 -16.35 -3.52 25.54
C PRO A 41 -16.46 -2.00 25.52
N SER A 42 -15.46 -1.36 24.92
CA SER A 42 -15.56 0.05 24.57
C SER A 42 -16.59 0.33 23.47
N PRO A 43 -17.06 1.57 23.32
CA PRO A 43 -17.86 2.01 22.18
C PRO A 43 -17.34 1.55 20.80
N SER A 44 -16.01 1.53 20.61
CA SER A 44 -15.43 1.10 19.35
C SER A 44 -15.49 -0.41 19.17
N GLU A 45 -15.20 -1.18 20.22
CA GLU A 45 -15.24 -2.64 20.16
C GLU A 45 -16.67 -3.16 19.98
N LEU A 46 -17.65 -2.55 20.65
CA LEU A 46 -19.05 -2.93 20.51
C LEU A 46 -19.53 -2.75 19.06
N ARG A 47 -19.16 -1.63 18.41
CA ARG A 47 -19.44 -1.40 16.98
C ARG A 47 -18.90 -2.51 16.08
N HIS A 48 -17.71 -3.03 16.37
CA HIS A 48 -17.09 -4.10 15.60
C HIS A 48 -17.71 -5.48 15.90
N LYS A 49 -18.16 -5.72 17.14
CA LYS A 49 -18.79 -6.99 17.54
C LYS A 49 -20.18 -7.18 16.94
N ILE A 50 -20.96 -6.12 16.80
CA ILE A 50 -22.36 -6.18 16.32
C ILE A 50 -22.67 -5.15 15.23
N PRO A 51 -21.94 -5.12 14.11
CA PRO A 51 -22.00 -4.03 13.12
C PRO A 51 -23.41 -3.88 12.51
N THR A 52 -24.08 -5.00 12.22
CA THR A 52 -25.42 -5.00 11.61
C THR A 52 -26.48 -4.41 12.55
N TYR A 53 -26.50 -4.83 13.82
CA TYR A 53 -27.47 -4.34 14.81
C TYR A 53 -27.18 -2.90 15.22
N TYR A 54 -25.90 -2.57 15.42
CA TYR A 54 -25.46 -1.20 15.69
C TYR A 54 -25.91 -0.24 14.58
N MET A 55 -25.67 -0.60 13.32
CA MET A 55 -26.03 0.25 12.19
C MET A 55 -27.55 0.39 12.03
N TRP A 56 -28.31 -0.65 12.36
CA TRP A 56 -29.77 -0.57 12.36
C TRP A 56 -30.27 0.39 13.46
N LEU A 57 -29.78 0.26 14.70
CA LEU A 57 -30.10 1.17 15.81
C LEU A 57 -29.68 2.60 15.52
N TYR A 58 -28.52 2.80 14.91
CA TYR A 58 -28.04 4.13 14.50
C TYR A 58 -29.04 4.86 13.59
N ARG A 59 -29.67 4.12 12.67
CA ARG A 59 -30.63 4.70 11.70
C ARG A 59 -32.05 4.83 12.22
N ASN A 60 -32.46 3.97 13.17
CA ASN A 60 -33.87 3.81 13.55
C ASN A 60 -34.15 4.12 15.02
N ASP A 61 -33.13 4.19 15.88
CA ASP A 61 -33.25 4.30 17.34
C ASP A 61 -32.03 5.02 17.94
N ARG A 62 -31.70 6.18 17.34
CA ARG A 62 -30.45 6.90 17.60
C ARG A 62 -30.32 7.38 19.04
N ALA A 63 -31.39 7.94 19.60
CA ALA A 63 -31.39 8.49 20.96
C ALA A 63 -31.11 7.40 22.01
N TRP A 64 -31.76 6.24 21.89
CA TRP A 64 -31.51 5.11 22.78
C TRP A 64 -30.08 4.58 22.62
N LEU A 65 -29.58 4.49 21.38
CA LEU A 65 -28.21 4.06 21.14
C LEU A 65 -27.19 5.02 21.78
N ASP A 66 -27.36 6.32 21.63
CA ASP A 66 -26.41 7.31 22.16
C ASP A 66 -26.37 7.30 23.70
N GLU A 67 -27.53 7.16 24.37
CA GLU A 67 -27.59 6.97 25.83
C GLU A 67 -26.76 5.75 26.26
N ARG A 68 -26.99 4.59 25.63
CA ARG A 68 -26.27 3.35 26.00
C ARG A 68 -24.77 3.42 25.72
N MET A 69 -24.38 4.13 24.66
CA MET A 69 -22.97 4.26 24.28
C MET A 69 -22.19 5.16 25.24
N LEU A 70 -22.87 6.07 25.96
CA LEU A 70 -22.26 6.90 27.02
C LEU A 70 -21.97 6.12 28.30
N GLU A 71 -22.74 5.06 28.58
CA GLU A 71 -22.57 4.19 29.75
C GLU A 71 -21.37 3.22 29.61
N LEU A 72 -20.88 3.01 28.39
CA LEU A 72 -19.77 2.09 28.13
C LEU A 72 -18.41 2.68 28.54
N PRO A 73 -17.47 1.84 29.00
CA PRO A 73 -16.12 2.29 29.33
C PRO A 73 -15.44 2.89 28.10
N ARG A 74 -14.80 4.06 28.27
CA ARG A 74 -13.96 4.63 27.21
C ARG A 74 -12.82 3.66 26.91
N GLY A 75 -12.70 3.25 25.65
CA GLY A 75 -11.63 2.35 25.23
C GLY A 75 -10.27 2.95 25.52
N ARG A 76 -9.33 2.10 25.97
CA ARG A 76 -7.93 2.51 26.14
C ARG A 76 -7.45 2.97 24.77
N ARG A 77 -7.13 4.27 24.63
CA ARG A 77 -6.50 4.76 23.40
C ARG A 77 -5.18 4.01 23.29
N ALA A 78 -5.06 3.11 22.32
CA ALA A 78 -3.81 2.44 22.05
C ALA A 78 -2.75 3.54 21.94
N GLU A 79 -1.72 3.48 22.79
CA GLU A 79 -0.58 4.36 22.65
C GLU A 79 -0.11 4.18 21.22
N LYS A 80 -0.17 5.26 20.42
CA LYS A 80 0.36 5.25 19.07
C LYS A 80 1.85 4.98 19.25
N ARG A 81 2.28 3.73 19.04
CA ARG A 81 3.70 3.35 19.13
C ARG A 81 4.47 4.36 18.31
N ARG A 82 5.28 5.19 18.99
CA ARG A 82 6.04 6.25 18.35
C ARG A 82 6.94 5.56 17.35
N VAL A 83 6.70 5.82 16.07
CA VAL A 83 7.51 5.25 15.00
C VAL A 83 8.91 5.83 15.14
N ASP A 84 9.89 4.97 15.37
CA ASP A 84 11.30 5.32 15.27
C ASP A 84 11.67 5.47 13.79
N TRP A 85 11.67 6.72 13.32
CA TRP A 85 12.04 7.06 11.96
C TRP A 85 13.55 6.92 11.72
N ILE A 86 14.39 7.10 12.74
CA ILE A 86 15.84 7.03 12.61
C ILE A 86 16.24 5.58 12.34
N ALA A 87 15.75 4.64 13.16
CA ALA A 87 16.02 3.21 12.95
C ALA A 87 15.54 2.73 11.56
N ARG A 88 14.38 3.24 11.12
CA ARG A 88 13.82 2.95 9.79
C ARG A 88 14.66 3.52 8.66
N ASP A 89 15.14 4.75 8.79
CA ASP A 89 15.99 5.41 7.81
C ASP A 89 17.31 4.66 7.64
N ILE A 90 17.96 4.27 8.75
CA ILE A 90 19.18 3.46 8.73
C ILE A 90 18.95 2.11 8.04
N ALA A 91 17.87 1.40 8.40
CA ALA A 91 17.57 0.10 7.81
C ALA A 91 17.28 0.21 6.30
N LEU A 92 16.56 1.26 5.89
CA LEU A 92 16.27 1.51 4.48
C LEU A 92 17.52 1.90 3.70
N ALA A 93 18.40 2.73 4.26
CA ALA A 93 19.66 3.12 3.63
C ALA A 93 20.54 1.90 3.33
N ARG A 94 20.61 0.93 4.27
CA ARG A 94 21.29 -0.35 4.03
C ARG A 94 20.68 -1.12 2.86
N ALA A 95 19.35 -1.24 2.84
CA ALA A 95 18.64 -1.93 1.77
C ALA A 95 18.84 -1.25 0.39
N ILE A 96 18.82 0.08 0.33
CA ILE A 96 19.12 0.85 -0.89
C ILE A 96 20.53 0.56 -1.38
N ARG A 97 21.52 0.61 -0.48
CA ARG A 97 22.92 0.36 -0.81
C ARG A 97 23.10 -1.04 -1.39
N SER A 98 22.56 -2.06 -0.72
CA SER A 98 22.62 -3.44 -1.20
C SER A 98 21.91 -3.61 -2.55
N ALA A 99 20.75 -3.01 -2.73
CA ALA A 99 20.02 -3.08 -4.01
C ALA A 99 20.82 -2.43 -5.15
N ALA A 100 21.44 -1.28 -4.91
CA ALA A 100 22.26 -0.60 -5.90
C ALA A 100 23.54 -1.37 -6.24
N GLN A 101 24.20 -1.96 -5.24
CA GLN A 101 25.35 -2.83 -5.44
C GLN A 101 24.97 -4.07 -6.27
N ALA A 102 23.84 -4.70 -5.98
CA ALA A 102 23.34 -5.84 -6.76
C ALA A 102 23.06 -5.46 -8.23
N ILE A 103 22.52 -4.27 -8.49
CA ILE A 103 22.33 -3.79 -9.87
C ILE A 103 23.67 -3.59 -10.58
N ARG A 104 24.68 -3.06 -9.89
CA ARG A 104 26.02 -2.82 -10.47
C ARG A 104 26.81 -4.10 -10.70
N ALA A 105 26.64 -5.09 -9.84
CA ALA A 105 27.33 -6.39 -9.91
C ALA A 105 26.67 -7.39 -10.87
N SER A 106 25.48 -7.08 -11.39
CA SER A 106 24.77 -7.96 -12.33
C SER A 106 25.55 -8.14 -13.64
N GLU A 107 25.67 -9.38 -14.08
CA GLU A 107 26.24 -9.72 -15.40
C GLU A 107 25.22 -9.49 -16.52
N ASP A 108 23.93 -9.47 -16.21
CA ASP A 108 22.86 -9.17 -17.16
C ASP A 108 22.91 -7.75 -17.72
N VAL A 109 22.11 -7.51 -18.77
CA VAL A 109 21.97 -6.18 -19.40
C VAL A 109 21.67 -5.11 -18.33
N PRO A 110 22.43 -4.00 -18.30
CA PRO A 110 22.28 -2.94 -17.31
C PRO A 110 20.85 -2.41 -17.17
N ILE A 111 20.37 -2.40 -15.91
CA ILE A 111 19.16 -1.71 -15.48
C ILE A 111 19.55 -0.38 -14.83
N ARG A 112 18.80 0.69 -15.08
CA ARG A 112 19.07 2.01 -14.48
C ARG A 112 18.77 2.01 -13.00
N ILE A 113 19.69 2.54 -12.20
CA ILE A 113 19.50 2.76 -10.78
C ILE A 113 18.66 4.03 -10.60
N SER A 114 17.34 3.86 -10.63
CA SER A 114 16.37 4.94 -10.47
C SER A 114 15.62 4.84 -9.13
N LEU A 115 14.97 5.92 -8.72
CA LEU A 115 14.19 5.95 -7.48
C LEU A 115 13.10 4.88 -7.48
N SER A 116 12.39 4.74 -8.60
CA SER A 116 11.33 3.74 -8.79
C SER A 116 11.89 2.32 -8.74
N GLU A 117 13.06 2.07 -9.33
CA GLU A 117 13.69 0.74 -9.30
C GLU A 117 14.16 0.35 -7.89
N LEU A 118 14.78 1.29 -7.17
CA LEU A 118 15.17 1.09 -5.77
C LEU A 118 13.94 0.92 -4.86
N GLY A 119 12.88 1.70 -5.08
CA GLY A 119 11.61 1.57 -4.37
C GLY A 119 10.98 0.19 -4.56
N ARG A 120 10.97 -0.31 -5.80
CA ARG A 120 10.49 -1.65 -6.16
C ARG A 120 11.28 -2.74 -5.45
N ARG A 121 12.62 -2.69 -5.52
CA ARG A 121 13.50 -3.70 -4.89
C ARG A 121 13.45 -3.70 -3.37
N THR A 122 13.27 -2.53 -2.75
CA THR A 122 13.22 -2.40 -1.28
C THR A 122 11.82 -2.57 -0.69
N GLY A 123 10.79 -2.69 -1.54
CA GLY A 123 9.38 -2.75 -1.14
C GLY A 123 8.84 -1.46 -0.51
N ARG A 124 9.51 -0.32 -0.75
CA ARG A 124 9.29 0.94 -0.01
C ARG A 124 9.18 2.17 -0.91
N SER A 125 8.64 2.02 -2.13
CA SER A 125 8.46 3.13 -3.07
C SER A 125 7.77 4.35 -2.45
N SER A 126 6.67 4.12 -1.73
CA SER A 126 5.93 5.22 -1.09
C SER A 126 6.73 5.99 -0.05
N TRP A 127 7.72 5.37 0.59
CA TRP A 127 8.59 6.04 1.56
C TRP A 127 9.62 6.91 0.84
N LEU A 128 10.24 6.39 -0.22
CA LEU A 128 11.23 7.10 -1.03
C LEU A 128 10.63 8.26 -1.83
N GLU A 129 9.34 8.19 -2.15
CA GLU A 129 8.61 9.24 -2.87
C GLU A 129 7.98 10.26 -1.91
N LYS A 130 7.26 9.80 -0.87
CA LYS A 130 6.37 10.66 -0.07
C LYS A 130 6.91 11.02 1.31
N GLN A 131 7.96 10.33 1.78
CA GLN A 131 8.44 10.47 3.17
C GLN A 131 9.92 10.88 3.24
N ARG A 132 10.50 11.43 2.17
CA ARG A 132 11.91 11.87 2.12
C ARG A 132 12.30 12.81 3.26
N ALA A 133 11.41 13.72 3.66
CA ALA A 133 11.66 14.64 4.77
C ALA A 133 11.93 13.93 6.12
N LYS A 134 11.52 12.66 6.27
CA LYS A 134 11.76 11.84 7.46
C LYS A 134 12.92 10.86 7.29
N LEU A 135 13.60 10.90 6.15
CA LEU A 135 14.64 9.96 5.75
C LEU A 135 15.91 10.72 5.30
N PRO A 136 16.55 11.51 6.19
CA PRO A 136 17.75 12.28 5.85
C PRO A 136 18.91 11.41 5.35
N ILE A 137 19.14 10.23 5.95
CA ILE A 137 20.24 9.34 5.59
C ILE A 137 20.00 8.75 4.19
N CYS A 138 18.78 8.26 3.92
CA CYS A 138 18.44 7.81 2.58
C CYS A 138 18.54 8.94 1.55
N SER A 139 18.18 10.17 1.92
CA SER A 139 18.21 11.32 1.01
C SER A 139 19.63 11.63 0.55
N ILE A 140 20.61 11.61 1.46
CA ILE A 140 22.03 11.76 1.14
C ILE A 140 22.49 10.59 0.26
N LEU A 141 22.22 9.35 0.68
CA LEU A 141 22.64 8.16 -0.08
C LEU A 141 22.08 8.14 -1.51
N LEU A 142 20.84 8.59 -1.71
CA LEU A 142 20.22 8.59 -3.03
C LEU A 142 20.90 9.57 -4.00
N GLN A 143 21.49 10.66 -3.51
CA GLN A 143 22.25 11.58 -4.37
C GLN A 143 23.48 10.90 -4.99
N ASP A 144 24.11 9.98 -4.26
CA ASP A 144 25.31 9.25 -4.73
C ASP A 144 24.97 8.03 -5.57
N VAL A 145 23.80 7.43 -5.32
CA VAL A 145 23.44 6.13 -5.87
C VAL A 145 22.64 6.23 -7.17
N LEU A 146 21.76 7.24 -7.28
CA LEU A 146 20.88 7.39 -8.43
C LEU A 146 21.65 7.78 -9.68
N GLU A 147 21.28 7.17 -10.80
CA GLU A 147 21.87 7.48 -12.09
C GLU A 147 21.00 8.46 -12.87
N THR A 148 21.64 9.47 -13.43
CA THR A 148 21.07 10.26 -14.52
C THR A 148 20.87 9.38 -15.77
N VAL A 149 20.08 9.89 -16.72
CA VAL A 149 19.90 9.22 -18.02
C VAL A 149 21.25 9.05 -18.72
N ALA A 150 22.11 10.07 -18.68
CA ALA A 150 23.42 10.07 -19.34
C ALA A 150 24.39 9.05 -18.73
N GLU A 151 24.51 9.00 -17.40
CA GLU A 151 25.37 8.03 -16.70
C GLU A 151 24.92 6.59 -16.98
N PHE A 152 23.60 6.35 -16.95
CA PHE A 152 23.05 5.04 -17.29
C PHE A 152 23.36 4.64 -18.74
N GLN A 153 23.16 5.56 -19.69
CA GLN A 153 23.47 5.32 -21.10
C GLN A 153 24.95 5.01 -21.30
N ALA A 154 25.85 5.76 -20.65
CA ALA A 154 27.29 5.52 -20.71
C ALA A 154 27.64 4.12 -20.15
N ARG A 155 27.14 3.75 -18.97
CA ARG A 155 27.35 2.41 -18.39
C ARG A 155 26.80 1.31 -19.27
N ARG A 156 25.63 1.52 -19.89
CA ARG A 156 25.01 0.55 -20.80
C ARG A 156 25.79 0.36 -22.09
N LEU A 157 26.36 1.43 -22.65
CA LEU A 157 27.26 1.35 -23.80
C LEU A 157 28.52 0.55 -23.45
N GLN A 158 29.17 0.86 -22.33
CA GLN A 158 30.37 0.16 -21.88
C GLN A 158 30.13 -1.34 -21.67
N TRP A 159 28.97 -1.71 -21.10
CA TRP A 159 28.59 -3.11 -20.94
C TRP A 159 28.44 -3.81 -22.30
N TRP A 160 27.72 -3.20 -23.25
CA TRP A 160 27.52 -3.80 -24.57
C TRP A 160 28.82 -3.88 -25.38
N GLU A 161 29.69 -2.89 -25.25
CA GLU A 161 31.01 -2.90 -25.90
C GLU A 161 31.83 -4.09 -25.41
N ARG A 162 31.90 -4.30 -24.09
CA ARG A 162 32.59 -5.43 -23.48
C ARG A 162 31.96 -6.76 -23.92
N HIS A 163 30.64 -6.89 -23.80
CA HIS A 163 29.92 -8.11 -24.16
C HIS A 163 30.08 -8.49 -25.63
N LEU A 164 30.08 -7.51 -26.55
CA LEU A 164 30.31 -7.76 -27.97
C LEU A 164 31.78 -8.10 -28.25
N ARG A 165 32.72 -7.44 -27.57
CA ARG A 165 34.15 -7.74 -27.67
C ARG A 165 34.45 -9.16 -27.22
N ASP A 166 33.88 -9.61 -26.11
CA ASP A 166 34.08 -10.97 -25.59
C ASP A 166 33.47 -12.04 -26.50
N LYS A 167 32.38 -11.72 -27.22
CA LYS A 167 31.72 -12.63 -28.17
C LYS A 167 32.35 -12.67 -29.56
N GLU A 168 32.74 -11.52 -30.11
CA GLU A 168 33.19 -11.38 -31.50
C GLU A 168 34.72 -11.23 -31.63
N GLY A 169 35.45 -11.06 -30.52
CA GLY A 169 36.89 -10.87 -30.49
C GLY A 169 37.38 -9.51 -31.01
N LEU A 170 36.46 -8.63 -31.44
CA LEU A 170 36.74 -7.33 -32.06
C LEU A 170 35.88 -6.23 -31.44
N SER A 171 36.39 -4.99 -31.49
CA SER A 171 35.63 -3.82 -31.01
C SER A 171 34.47 -3.51 -31.96
N PRO A 172 33.22 -3.42 -31.48
CA PRO A 172 32.07 -3.19 -32.35
C PRO A 172 32.07 -1.77 -32.92
N ALA A 173 31.57 -1.60 -34.14
CA ALA A 173 31.36 -0.28 -34.72
C ALA A 173 30.37 0.55 -33.88
N PRO A 174 30.56 1.88 -33.72
CA PRO A 174 29.70 2.72 -32.89
C PRO A 174 28.21 2.63 -33.24
N SER A 175 27.87 2.54 -34.53
CA SER A 175 26.49 2.40 -35.02
C SER A 175 25.83 1.09 -34.55
N LYS A 176 26.57 -0.02 -34.58
CA LYS A 176 26.12 -1.33 -34.06
C LYS A 176 25.90 -1.24 -32.55
N LEU A 177 26.83 -0.62 -31.82
CA LEU A 177 26.77 -0.45 -30.37
C LEU A 177 25.52 0.35 -29.95
N HIS A 178 25.28 1.51 -30.56
CA HIS A 178 24.09 2.32 -30.28
C HIS A 178 22.78 1.58 -30.56
N ARG A 179 22.70 0.87 -31.69
CA ARG A 179 21.51 0.10 -32.07
C ARG A 179 21.19 -1.01 -31.07
N VAL A 180 22.20 -1.79 -30.68
CA VAL A 180 22.04 -2.91 -29.74
C VAL A 180 21.78 -2.42 -28.31
N ALA A 181 22.41 -1.31 -27.92
CA ALA A 181 22.16 -0.68 -26.63
C ALA A 181 20.78 0.02 -26.53
N GLY A 182 20.09 0.21 -27.65
CA GLY A 182 18.82 0.94 -27.72
C GLY A 182 18.97 2.43 -27.43
N ILE A 183 20.13 3.01 -27.73
CA ILE A 183 20.44 4.42 -27.46
C ILE A 183 20.36 5.19 -28.78
N PRO A 184 19.53 6.24 -28.87
CA PRO A 184 19.44 7.05 -30.08
C PRO A 184 20.83 7.59 -30.49
N THR A 185 21.24 7.34 -31.73
CA THR A 185 22.34 8.07 -32.35
C THR A 185 21.89 9.52 -32.51
N ARG A 186 22.46 10.46 -31.74
CA ARG A 186 22.06 11.87 -31.78
C ARG A 186 22.03 12.39 -33.23
N ARG A 187 20.82 12.65 -33.74
CA ARG A 187 20.55 13.70 -34.72
C ARG A 187 19.48 14.62 -34.12
N ARG A 188 19.93 15.48 -33.21
CA ARG A 188 19.48 16.87 -33.00
C ARG A 188 20.20 17.42 -31.79
N ALA A 189 21.01 18.45 -32.04
CA ALA A 189 21.43 19.38 -31.02
C ALA A 189 20.19 20.16 -30.57
N SER A 190 19.97 20.29 -29.26
CA SER A 190 19.32 21.43 -28.65
C SER A 190 19.56 21.39 -27.16
N GLU A 191 20.24 22.42 -26.69
CA GLU A 191 20.35 22.87 -25.30
C GLU A 191 18.98 22.79 -24.61
N ALA A 192 18.83 21.93 -23.58
CA ALA A 192 17.72 22.00 -22.62
C ALA A 192 17.88 20.92 -21.53
N ASP A 193 18.98 20.94 -20.76
CA ASP A 193 18.97 20.26 -19.45
C ASP A 193 20.02 20.89 -18.52
N SER A 194 19.95 22.22 -18.44
CA SER A 194 20.55 23.02 -17.37
C SER A 194 19.46 23.31 -16.32
N PHE A 195 18.85 22.30 -15.70
CA PHE A 195 17.88 22.55 -14.63
C PHE A 195 18.08 21.63 -13.42
N SER A 196 18.54 22.29 -12.35
CA SER A 196 18.14 22.10 -10.95
C SER A 196 18.74 20.94 -10.16
N ARG A 197 19.94 21.18 -9.63
CA ARG A 197 20.27 20.75 -8.26
C ARG A 197 19.68 21.78 -7.29
N HIS A 198 18.63 21.40 -6.56
CA HIS A 198 18.19 22.04 -5.31
C HIS A 198 18.10 20.94 -4.25
#